data_AF-A0ABD0N6B4-F1
#
_entry.id   AF-A0ABD0N6B4-F1
#
_cell.length_a   1.000
_cell.length_b   1.000
_cell.length_c   1.000
_cell.angle_alpha   90.00
_cell.angle_beta   90.00
_cell.angle_gamma   90.00
#
_symmetry.space_group_name_H-M   'P 1'
#
loop_
_entity.id
_entity.type
_entity.pdbx_description
1 polymer ?
#
loop_
_entity_poly.entity_id
_entity_poly.type
_entity_poly.pdbx_seq_one_letter_code
_entity_poly.pdbx_strand_id
1 'polypeptide(L)' 'IDPFWYVGRGVRPIGRFGKRQSGGGLQPVVKSLELLLNTLRNKESLRSALAEEDSDWLP' A
#
# COMPACT_ATOMS: atom_id res chain seq x y z
N ILE A 1 20.35 -7.24 10.72
CA ILE A 1 20.52 -8.56 11.35
C ILE A 1 19.92 -9.58 10.41
N ASP A 2 20.70 -10.58 10.02
CA ASP A 2 20.27 -11.63 9.09
C ASP A 2 19.16 -12.50 9.75
N PRO A 3 18.01 -12.73 9.09
CA PRO A 3 16.96 -13.63 9.60
C PRO A 3 17.44 -15.07 9.88
N PHE A 4 18.44 -15.57 9.15
CA PHE A 4 19.03 -16.89 9.37
C PHE A 4 19.86 -16.98 10.65
N TRP A 5 20.20 -15.84 11.27
CA TRP A 5 20.97 -15.79 12.52
C TRP A 5 20.32 -16.57 13.69
N TYR A 6 18.99 -16.74 13.65
CA TYR A 6 18.19 -17.47 14.63
C TYR A 6 18.05 -18.97 14.36
N VAL A 7 18.38 -19.42 13.14
CA VAL A 7 18.27 -20.83 12.74
C VAL A 7 19.42 -21.62 13.38
N GLY A 8 19.11 -22.77 14.00
CA GLY A 8 20.10 -23.68 14.59
C GLY A 8 20.63 -23.33 15.98
N ARG A 9 20.38 -22.11 16.49
CA ARG A 9 20.81 -21.70 17.84
C ARG A 9 19.74 -21.80 18.92
N GLY A 10 18.51 -22.19 18.55
CA GLY A 10 17.37 -22.27 19.49
C GLY A 10 16.91 -20.92 20.06
N VAL A 11 17.59 -19.83 19.70
CA VAL A 11 17.23 -18.46 20.07
C VAL A 11 16.15 -17.98 19.11
N ARG A 12 14.99 -17.58 19.64
CA ARG A 12 13.92 -16.95 18.84
C ARG A 12 14.20 -15.46 18.70
N PRO A 13 13.85 -14.82 17.57
CA PRO A 13 13.92 -13.38 17.46
C PRO A 13 13.15 -12.72 18.62
N ILE A 14 13.83 -11.85 19.37
CA ILE A 14 13.19 -11.00 20.38
C ILE A 14 12.58 -9.82 19.63
N GLY A 15 11.25 -9.75 19.66
CA GLY A 15 10.46 -8.86 18.82
C GLY A 15 9.56 -9.67 17.90
N ARG A 16 8.31 -9.21 17.71
CA ARG A 16 7.26 -9.89 16.93
C ARG A 16 7.60 -9.97 15.44
N PHE A 17 8.60 -10.76 15.08
CA PHE A 17 8.83 -11.15 13.70
C PHE A 17 7.75 -12.19 13.33
N GLY A 18 6.72 -11.75 12.61
CA GLY A 18 5.72 -12.66 12.03
C GLY A 18 4.33 -12.75 12.69
N LYS A 19 4.01 -11.99 13.75
CA LYS A 19 2.61 -11.90 14.25
C LYS A 19 2.04 -10.49 14.16
N ARG A 20 1.80 -10.09 12.91
CA ARG A 20 0.77 -9.16 12.47
C ARG A 20 0.21 -9.88 11.24
N GLN A 21 -0.81 -10.71 11.31
CA GLN A 21 -2.22 -10.32 11.34
C GLN A 21 -2.99 -11.48 12.02
N SER A 22 -3.48 -11.26 13.24
CA SER A 22 -4.33 -12.24 13.95
C SER A 22 -5.67 -11.61 14.28
N GLY A 23 -6.33 -11.06 13.26
CA GLY A 23 -7.70 -10.59 13.34
C GLY A 23 -8.38 -10.97 12.05
N GLY A 24 -9.15 -12.07 12.07
CA GLY A 24 -9.98 -12.45 10.94
C GLY A 24 -10.92 -11.31 10.60
N GLY A 25 -10.98 -10.94 9.33
CA GLY A 25 -11.86 -9.88 8.87
C GLY A 25 -11.35 -9.27 7.59
N LEU A 26 -12.28 -8.91 6.72
CA LEU A 26 -12.11 -8.33 5.38
C LEU A 26 -11.27 -7.03 5.34
N GLN A 27 -10.74 -6.57 6.46
CA GLN A 27 -9.87 -5.41 6.65
C GLN A 27 -8.72 -5.28 5.63
N PRO A 28 -7.92 -6.31 5.28
CA PRO A 28 -6.86 -6.14 4.29
C PRO A 28 -7.43 -5.97 2.88
N VAL A 29 -8.58 -6.59 2.58
CA VAL A 29 -9.26 -6.45 1.29
C VAL A 29 -9.89 -5.05 1.16
N VAL A 30 -10.53 -4.55 2.22
CA VAL A 30 -11.09 -3.20 2.28
C VAL A 30 -9.99 -2.16 2.08
N LYS A 31 -8.85 -2.29 2.77
CA LYS A 31 -7.70 -1.38 2.59
C LYS A 31 -7.13 -1.42 1.17
N SER A 32 -7.07 -2.60 0.56
CA SER A 32 -6.62 -2.73 -0.83
C SER A 32 -7.61 -2.06 -1.80
N LEU A 33 -8.92 -2.17 -1.54
CA LEU A 33 -9.96 -1.55 -2.35
C LEU A 33 -9.97 -0.02 -2.19
N GLU A 34 -9.83 0.48 -0.97
CA GLU A 34 -9.67 1.91 -0.68
C GLU A 34 -8.47 2.51 -1.42
N LEU A 35 -7.32 1.82 -1.40
CA LEU A 35 -6.14 2.24 -2.14
C LEU A 35 -6.43 2.31 -3.65
N LEU A 36 -7.08 1.27 -4.22
CA LEU A 36 -7.40 1.21 -5.64
C LEU A 36 -8.36 2.34 -6.05
N LEU A 37 -9.41 2.58 -5.27
CA LEU A 37 -10.34 3.69 -5.52
C LEU A 37 -9.65 5.05 -5.46
N ASN A 38 -8.75 5.26 -4.48
CA ASN A 38 -7.95 6.48 -4.41
C ASN A 38 -7.04 6.66 -5.62
N THR A 39 -6.44 5.59 -6.14
CA THR A 39 -5.61 5.68 -7.35
C THR A 39 -6.44 6.02 -8.59
N LEU A 40 -7.64 5.46 -8.73
CA LEU A 40 -8.54 5.78 -9.84
C LEU A 40 -9.04 7.22 -9.77
N ARG A 41 -9.44 7.69 -8.58
CA ARG A 41 -9.85 9.09 -8.37
C ARG A 41 -8.71 10.06 -8.63
N ASN A 42 -7.50 9.75 -8.18
CA ASN A 42 -6.32 10.58 -8.46
C ASN A 42 -6.04 10.64 -9.96
N LYS A 43 -6.10 9.50 -10.67
CA LYS A 43 -5.92 9.45 -12.12
C LYS A 43 -6.96 10.29 -12.87
N GLU A 44 -8.22 10.29 -12.43
CA GLU A 44 -9.26 11.14 -13.01
C GLU A 44 -9.00 12.62 -12.73
N SER A 45 -8.63 12.98 -11.49
CA SER A 45 -8.24 14.34 -11.14
C SER A 45 -7.06 14.85 -11.97
N LEU A 46 -6.06 14.00 -12.23
CA LEU A 46 -4.92 14.36 -13.08
C LEU A 46 -5.33 14.50 -14.54
N ARG A 47 -6.24 13.67 -15.03
CA ARG A 47 -6.79 13.81 -16.38
C ARG A 47 -7.56 15.11 -16.55
N SER A 48 -8.36 15.50 -15.57
CA SER A 48 -9.09 16.77 -15.61
C SER A 48 -8.14 17.97 -15.57
N ALA A 49 -7.12 17.95 -14.71
CA ALA A 49 -6.12 19.02 -14.64
C ALA A 49 -5.33 19.17 -15.95
N LEU A 50 -4.95 18.05 -16.58
CA LEU A 50 -4.24 18.10 -17.88
C LEU A 50 -5.15 18.54 -19.03
N ALA A 51 -6.45 18.22 -19.00
CA ALA A 51 -7.41 18.68 -20.01
C ALA A 51 -7.74 20.18 -19.89
N GLU A 52 -7.69 20.72 -18.67
CA GLU A 52 -7.81 22.17 -18.40
C GLU A 52 -6.59 22.92 -18.95
N GLU A 53 -5.38 22.42 -18.68
CA GLU A 53 -4.13 23.00 -19.22
C GLU A 53 -4.07 22.96 -20.76
N ASP A 54 -4.51 21.88 -21.41
CA ASP A 54 -4.54 21.80 -22.89
C ASP A 54 -5.50 22.83 -23.53
N SER A 55 -6.47 23.35 -22.76
CA SER A 55 -7.45 24.34 -23.25
C SER A 55 -6.92 25.78 -23.18
N ASP A 56 -5.96 26.06 -22.29
CA ASP A 56 -5.36 27.39 -22.10
C ASP A 56 -4.25 27.72 -23.13
N TRP A 57 -3.82 26.74 -23.93
CA TRP A 57 -2.83 26.90 -25.01
C TRP A 57 -3.43 27.15 -26.41
N LEU A 58 -4.76 27.13 -26.56
CA LEU A 58 -5.41 27.46 -27.84
C LEU A 58 -5.77 28.96 -27.89
N PRO A 59 -5.25 29.74 -28.86
CA PRO A 59 -5.43 31.19 -28.95
C PRO A 59 -6.86 31.64 -29.28
#